data_AF-A0A285FUJ0-F1
#
_entry.id   AF-A0A285FUJ0-F1
#
_cell.length_a   1.000
_cell.length_b   1.000
_cell.length_c   1.000
_cell.angle_alpha   90.00
_cell.angle_beta   90.00
_cell.angle_gamma   90.00
#
_symmetry.space_group_name_H-M   'P 1'
#
loop_
_entity.id
_entity.type
_entity.pdbx_description
1 polymer ?
#
loop_
_entity_poly.entity_id
_entity_poly.type
_entity_poly.pdbx_seq_one_letter_code
_entity_poly.pdbx_strand_id
1 'polypeptide(L)'
;MVTWGETGDVRNRVEVVEADGTAVPVAPIVVEAGRPNRSGLPGFGGLPIAAGLRVAVTVLDEDDAVISEAGLSPIFDTNRPPVPVIETVTPREDGTARFTWRPGAVVDSTPGDPLDVPVEEPQLLMPVATYLIFNGWDDLADEPTTDRSAEVTADRMKPYYVGVKTQPNEWVPPGGKLTVTGKSVSLVRVCDAGPCWWVPEDDAGRLLRLQSRAGRSAAWQTVATTRALANGTFVFAVKFPGAGDYRVVAPPVVGSESHDALAYFAAAGGLLVVLGALLALAGRGRRRAFVLSAEQGSEL
;
A
#
# COMPACT_ATOMS: atom_id res chain seq x y z
N MET A 1 -8.49 -8.70 -1.36
CA MET A 1 -8.65 -9.46 -2.62
C MET A 1 -9.21 -10.81 -2.23
N VAL A 2 -10.26 -11.29 -2.90
CA VAL A 2 -10.85 -12.62 -2.64
C VAL A 2 -10.38 -13.60 -3.72
N THR A 3 -10.09 -14.84 -3.33
CA THR A 3 -9.77 -15.95 -4.24
C THR A 3 -10.53 -17.20 -3.84
N TRP A 4 -10.88 -18.07 -4.79
CA TRP A 4 -11.61 -19.31 -4.51
C TRP A 4 -11.15 -20.47 -5.40
N GLY A 5 -11.51 -21.69 -5.00
CA GLY A 5 -11.03 -22.94 -5.60
C GLY A 5 -11.99 -23.63 -6.57
N GLU A 6 -12.86 -22.87 -7.25
CA GLU A 6 -13.81 -23.46 -8.21
C GLU A 6 -13.08 -24.12 -9.39
N THR A 7 -13.59 -25.25 -9.86
CA THR A 7 -13.01 -25.99 -10.99
C THR A 7 -13.92 -25.92 -12.21
N GLY A 8 -13.31 -25.86 -13.40
CA GLY A 8 -14.05 -25.74 -14.65
C GLY A 8 -14.20 -24.30 -15.12
N ASP A 9 -14.84 -24.16 -16.29
CA ASP A 9 -15.00 -22.88 -16.98
C ASP A 9 -16.42 -22.34 -16.75
N VAL A 10 -16.64 -21.75 -15.57
CA VAL A 10 -17.97 -21.37 -15.09
C VAL A 10 -18.05 -19.92 -14.66
N ARG A 11 -19.26 -19.34 -14.74
CA ARG A 11 -19.55 -18.00 -14.26
C ARG A 11 -19.76 -18.05 -12.75
N ASN A 12 -19.15 -17.11 -12.01
CA ASN A 12 -19.25 -17.05 -10.56
C ASN A 12 -19.88 -15.73 -10.12
N ARG A 13 -20.80 -15.79 -9.15
CA ARG A 13 -21.27 -14.64 -8.40
C ARG A 13 -20.52 -14.57 -7.08
N VAL A 14 -19.91 -13.42 -6.79
CA VAL A 14 -19.19 -13.12 -5.56
C VAL A 14 -19.96 -12.02 -4.83
N GLU A 15 -20.37 -12.29 -3.59
CA GLU A 15 -21.15 -11.32 -2.81
C GLU A 15 -20.76 -11.32 -1.34
N VAL A 16 -21.08 -10.22 -0.65
CA VAL A 16 -20.89 -10.10 0.80
C VAL A 16 -22.23 -10.37 1.48
N VAL A 17 -22.19 -11.26 2.46
CA VAL A 17 -23.35 -11.65 3.27
C VAL A 17 -23.01 -11.50 4.75
N GLU A 18 -24.03 -11.38 5.58
CA GLU A 18 -23.92 -11.51 7.04
C GLU A 18 -23.55 -12.95 7.43
N ALA A 19 -23.18 -13.18 8.69
CA ALA A 19 -22.74 -14.49 9.19
C ALA A 19 -23.82 -15.57 9.04
N ASP A 20 -25.10 -15.18 9.05
CA ASP A 20 -26.26 -16.04 8.86
C ASP A 20 -26.63 -16.26 7.38
N GLY A 21 -25.90 -15.64 6.45
CA GLY A 21 -26.14 -15.70 5.01
C GLY A 21 -27.09 -14.62 4.48
N THR A 22 -27.57 -13.70 5.34
CA THR A 22 -28.41 -12.58 4.91
C THR A 22 -27.65 -11.68 3.94
N ALA A 23 -28.31 -11.28 2.85
CA ALA A 23 -27.71 -10.38 1.86
C ALA A 23 -27.48 -8.98 2.44
N VAL A 24 -26.29 -8.43 2.21
CA VAL A 24 -25.93 -7.05 2.51
C VAL A 24 -26.31 -6.17 1.30
N PRO A 25 -26.69 -4.88 1.45
CA PRO A 25 -27.05 -4.00 0.33
C PRO A 25 -25.85 -3.55 -0.53
N VAL A 26 -25.01 -4.51 -0.93
CA VAL A 26 -23.87 -4.33 -1.82
C VAL A 26 -24.09 -5.18 -3.06
N ALA A 27 -23.92 -4.57 -4.22
CA ALA A 27 -24.11 -5.25 -5.48
C ALA A 27 -23.12 -6.43 -5.61
N PRO A 28 -23.59 -7.63 -5.98
CA PRO A 28 -22.70 -8.76 -6.23
C PRO A 28 -21.81 -8.49 -7.44
N ILE A 29 -20.65 -9.13 -7.47
CA ILE A 29 -19.75 -9.12 -8.62
C ILE A 29 -19.91 -10.43 -9.38
N VAL A 30 -20.15 -10.34 -10.69
CA VAL A 30 -20.08 -11.49 -11.58
C VAL A 30 -18.68 -11.58 -12.17
N VAL A 31 -18.06 -12.75 -12.03
CA VAL A 31 -16.81 -13.13 -12.67
C VAL A 31 -17.13 -14.14 -13.75
N GLU A 32 -17.03 -13.67 -15.00
CA GLU A 32 -17.33 -14.48 -16.18
C GLU A 32 -16.43 -15.71 -16.31
N ALA A 33 -16.93 -16.72 -17.02
CA ALA A 33 -16.14 -17.88 -17.40
C ALA A 33 -14.84 -17.46 -18.13
N GLY A 34 -13.78 -18.23 -17.95
CA GLY A 34 -12.45 -18.01 -18.52
C GLY A 34 -11.62 -16.97 -17.75
N ARG A 35 -12.19 -16.34 -16.73
CA ARG A 35 -11.48 -15.39 -15.86
C ARG A 35 -10.85 -16.12 -14.67
N PRO A 36 -9.73 -15.62 -14.12
CA PRO A 36 -9.16 -16.21 -12.91
C PRO A 36 -10.14 -16.11 -11.73
N ASN A 37 -10.18 -17.14 -10.88
CA ASN A 37 -10.98 -17.20 -9.64
C ASN A 37 -10.52 -16.22 -8.57
N ARG A 38 -10.62 -14.92 -8.87
CA ARG A 38 -10.31 -13.83 -7.97
C ARG A 38 -11.14 -12.61 -8.29
N SER A 39 -11.51 -11.87 -7.25
CA SER A 39 -12.22 -10.61 -7.38
C SER A 39 -11.78 -9.63 -6.31
N GLY A 40 -11.71 -8.35 -6.68
CA GLY A 40 -11.68 -7.27 -5.71
C GLY A 40 -13.12 -6.99 -5.31
N LEU A 41 -13.45 -7.08 -4.02
CA LEU A 41 -14.75 -6.65 -3.52
C LEU A 41 -14.99 -5.18 -3.91
N PRO A 42 -16.25 -4.80 -4.20
CA PRO A 42 -16.55 -3.41 -4.54
C PRO A 42 -16.07 -2.53 -3.38
N GLY A 43 -15.50 -1.37 -3.69
CA GLY A 43 -14.81 -0.53 -2.70
C GLY A 43 -15.65 -0.40 -1.41
N PHE A 44 -15.06 -0.80 -0.28
CA PHE A 44 -15.72 -0.96 1.02
C PHE A 44 -16.38 0.31 1.59
N GLY A 45 -16.28 1.46 0.92
CA GLY A 45 -17.02 2.66 1.29
C GLY A 45 -18.55 2.51 1.25
N GLY A 46 -19.06 1.44 0.64
CA GLY A 46 -20.48 1.08 0.66
C GLY A 46 -20.88 -0.05 1.61
N LEU A 47 -19.93 -0.72 2.28
CA LEU A 47 -20.27 -1.76 3.25
C LEU A 47 -20.68 -1.12 4.58
N PRO A 48 -21.75 -1.62 5.24
CA PRO A 48 -22.07 -1.19 6.58
C PRO A 48 -20.90 -1.54 7.50
N ILE A 49 -20.68 -0.72 8.54
CA ILE A 49 -19.81 -1.14 9.64
C ILE A 49 -20.56 -2.30 10.31
N ALA A 50 -20.10 -3.51 10.04
CA ALA A 50 -20.75 -4.71 10.51
C ALA A 50 -19.69 -5.69 11.02
N ALA A 51 -20.04 -6.29 12.14
CA ALA A 51 -19.39 -7.47 12.66
C ALA A 51 -19.97 -8.70 11.97
N GLY A 52 -19.13 -9.68 11.64
CA GLY A 52 -19.63 -10.99 11.25
C GLY A 52 -19.99 -11.13 9.77
N LEU A 53 -19.27 -10.51 8.85
CA LEU A 53 -19.47 -10.67 7.41
C LEU A 53 -18.79 -11.93 6.85
N ARG A 54 -19.25 -12.39 5.69
CA ARG A 54 -18.63 -13.43 4.88
C ARG A 54 -18.67 -13.06 3.41
N VAL A 55 -17.75 -13.63 2.63
CA VAL A 55 -17.87 -13.68 1.18
C VAL A 55 -18.51 -15.00 0.80
N ALA A 56 -19.60 -14.93 0.03
CA ALA A 56 -20.23 -16.07 -0.61
C ALA A 56 -19.85 -16.09 -2.10
N VAL A 57 -19.45 -17.26 -2.59
CA VAL A 57 -19.23 -17.53 -4.01
C VAL A 57 -20.19 -18.62 -4.47
N THR A 58 -20.94 -18.35 -5.54
CA THR A 58 -21.87 -19.29 -6.15
C THR A 58 -21.66 -19.36 -7.66
N VAL A 59 -22.00 -20.50 -8.28
CA VAL A 59 -21.97 -20.68 -9.73
C VAL A 59 -23.30 -20.22 -10.33
N LEU A 60 -23.21 -19.47 -11.43
CA LEU A 60 -24.35 -19.03 -12.23
C LEU A 60 -24.47 -19.84 -13.52
N ASP A 61 -25.71 -20.02 -13.99
CA ASP A 61 -25.98 -20.49 -15.35
C ASP A 61 -26.01 -19.35 -16.39
N GLU A 62 -26.51 -19.63 -17.59
CA GLU A 62 -26.60 -18.67 -18.70
C GLU A 62 -27.67 -17.58 -18.47
N ASP A 63 -28.66 -17.84 -17.60
CA ASP A 63 -29.77 -16.95 -17.28
C ASP A 63 -29.54 -16.18 -15.95
N ASP A 64 -28.30 -16.18 -15.45
CA ASP A 64 -27.89 -15.61 -14.17
C ASP A 64 -28.55 -16.26 -12.94
N ALA A 65 -29.07 -17.48 -13.06
CA ALA A 65 -29.62 -18.23 -11.93
C ALA A 65 -28.50 -18.98 -11.17
N VAL A 66 -28.60 -18.99 -9.84
CA VAL A 66 -27.67 -19.70 -8.96
C VAL A 66 -27.93 -21.21 -9.04
N ILE A 67 -26.90 -21.98 -9.40
CA ILE A 67 -27.00 -23.44 -9.60
C ILE A 67 -26.10 -24.26 -8.65
N SER A 68 -25.37 -23.61 -7.75
CA SER A 68 -24.53 -24.28 -6.75
C SER A 68 -24.90 -23.89 -5.32
N GLU A 69 -24.48 -24.72 -4.36
CA GLU A 69 -24.35 -24.26 -2.98
C GLU A 69 -23.28 -23.15 -2.90
N ALA A 70 -23.41 -22.29 -1.89
CA ALA A 70 -22.47 -21.19 -1.67
C ALA A 70 -21.19 -21.68 -0.98
N GLY A 71 -20.04 -21.41 -1.60
CA GLY A 71 -18.75 -21.45 -0.93
C GLY A 71 -18.58 -20.23 -0.03
N LEU A 72 -18.41 -20.44 1.27
CA LEU A 72 -18.30 -19.36 2.26
C LEU A 72 -16.86 -19.15 2.71
N SER A 73 -16.42 -17.89 2.82
CA SER A 73 -15.18 -17.54 3.53
C SER A 73 -15.33 -17.76 5.04
N PRO A 74 -14.21 -17.75 5.80
CA PRO A 74 -14.26 -17.42 7.22
C PRO A 74 -15.01 -16.11 7.45
N ILE A 75 -15.55 -15.98 8.65
CA ILE A 75 -16.14 -14.72 9.11
C ILE A 75 -15.03 -13.67 9.21
N PHE A 76 -15.34 -12.45 8.81
CA PHE A 76 -14.52 -11.26 9.04
C PHE A 76 -15.42 -10.10 9.47
N ASP A 77 -14.86 -9.06 10.05
CA ASP A 77 -15.59 -7.81 10.28
C ASP A 77 -15.08 -6.65 9.44
N THR A 78 -15.78 -5.53 9.52
CA THR A 78 -15.42 -4.26 8.87
C THR A 78 -15.19 -3.16 9.89
N ASN A 79 -14.72 -3.53 11.09
CA ASN A 79 -14.61 -2.62 12.21
C ASN A 79 -13.84 -1.37 11.81
N ARG A 80 -14.44 -0.20 12.04
CA ARG A 80 -13.67 1.03 11.91
C ARG A 80 -12.56 1.01 12.96
N PRO A 81 -11.40 1.63 12.67
CA PRO A 81 -10.41 1.88 13.69
C PRO A 81 -11.08 2.54 14.90
N PRO A 82 -10.59 2.24 16.11
CA PRO A 82 -11.14 2.85 17.30
C PRO A 82 -11.03 4.36 17.18
N VAL A 83 -12.18 5.03 17.26
CA VAL A 83 -12.25 6.49 17.11
C VAL A 83 -11.48 7.12 18.26
N PRO A 84 -10.39 7.86 17.98
CA PRO A 84 -9.65 8.53 19.04
C PRO A 84 -10.53 9.54 19.77
N VAL A 85 -10.33 9.68 21.07
CA VAL A 85 -11.11 10.60 21.90
C VAL A 85 -10.29 11.87 22.10
N ILE A 86 -10.77 12.97 21.53
CA ILE A 86 -10.22 14.30 21.82
C ILE A 86 -10.62 14.68 23.24
N GLU A 87 -9.63 14.99 24.07
CA GLU A 87 -9.82 15.32 25.48
C GLU A 87 -9.86 16.82 25.72
N THR A 88 -8.99 17.57 25.03
CA THR A 88 -8.93 19.03 25.14
C THR A 88 -8.68 19.67 23.80
N VAL A 89 -9.22 20.87 23.59
CA VAL A 89 -8.90 21.75 22.45
C VAL A 89 -8.77 23.18 23.00
N THR A 90 -7.60 23.78 22.83
CA THR A 90 -7.27 25.12 23.30
C THR A 90 -6.88 25.99 22.09
N PRO A 91 -7.79 26.86 21.60
CA PRO A 91 -7.44 27.82 20.56
C PRO A 91 -6.47 28.88 21.10
N ARG A 92 -5.63 29.43 20.24
CA ARG A 92 -4.67 30.48 20.57
C ARG A 92 -4.90 31.74 19.74
N GLU A 93 -4.40 32.87 20.23
CA GLU A 93 -4.57 34.18 19.60
C GLU A 93 -3.90 34.29 18.22
N ASP A 94 -2.79 33.58 18.01
CA ASP A 94 -2.11 33.46 16.71
C ASP A 94 -2.91 32.64 15.69
N GLY A 95 -4.00 32.01 16.11
CA GLY A 95 -4.85 31.20 15.27
C GLY A 95 -4.53 29.73 15.24
N THR A 96 -3.53 29.28 15.99
CA THR A 96 -3.25 27.86 16.16
C THR A 96 -4.23 27.23 17.15
N ALA A 97 -4.27 25.91 17.16
CA ALA A 97 -4.98 25.15 18.18
C ALA A 97 -4.04 24.07 18.74
N ARG A 98 -4.01 23.96 20.07
CA ARG A 98 -3.42 22.79 20.73
C ARG A 98 -4.54 21.86 21.15
N PHE A 99 -4.41 20.58 20.89
CA PHE A 99 -5.37 19.60 21.35
C PHE A 99 -4.68 18.32 21.83
N THR A 100 -5.33 17.66 22.78
CA THR A 100 -4.88 16.38 23.32
C THR A 100 -5.92 15.32 23.04
N TRP A 101 -5.47 14.07 22.93
CA TRP A 101 -6.33 12.94 22.69
C TRP A 101 -5.80 11.69 23.36
N ARG A 102 -6.66 10.69 23.47
CA ARG A 102 -6.27 9.32 23.78
C ARG A 102 -6.73 8.37 22.67
N PRO A 103 -6.02 7.24 22.48
CA PRO A 103 -6.51 6.15 21.65
C PRO A 103 -7.96 5.80 21.98
N GLY A 104 -8.74 5.50 20.96
CA GLY A 104 -10.05 4.92 21.16
C GLY A 104 -9.91 3.48 21.68
N ALA A 105 -11.00 2.93 22.22
CA ALA A 105 -11.09 1.51 22.51
C ALA A 105 -12.12 0.88 21.56
N VAL A 106 -11.75 -0.19 20.90
CA VAL A 106 -12.69 -1.07 20.18
C VAL A 106 -12.41 -2.48 20.63
N VAL A 107 -13.50 -3.23 20.85
CA VAL A 107 -13.44 -4.67 20.99
C VAL A 107 -13.58 -5.23 19.59
N ASP A 108 -12.50 -5.82 19.10
CA ASP A 108 -12.53 -6.64 17.90
C ASP A 108 -13.51 -7.81 18.13
N SER A 109 -14.52 -7.87 17.28
CA SER A 109 -15.62 -8.82 17.40
C SER A 109 -15.31 -10.16 16.74
N THR A 110 -14.32 -10.19 15.85
CA THR A 110 -13.86 -11.39 15.15
C THR A 110 -12.33 -11.52 15.23
N PRO A 111 -11.74 -11.70 16.44
CA PRO A 111 -10.29 -11.77 16.57
C PRO A 111 -9.64 -12.89 15.76
N GLY A 112 -8.56 -12.54 15.07
CA GLY A 112 -7.79 -13.40 14.18
C GLY A 112 -8.44 -13.60 12.81
N ASP A 113 -9.35 -12.72 12.38
CA ASP A 113 -9.98 -12.84 11.07
C ASP A 113 -9.02 -12.48 9.92
N PRO A 114 -9.33 -12.89 8.68
CA PRO A 114 -8.43 -12.69 7.54
C PRO A 114 -8.14 -11.24 7.16
N LEU A 115 -8.87 -10.26 7.71
CA LEU A 115 -8.73 -8.83 7.44
C LEU A 115 -8.07 -8.07 8.58
N ASP A 116 -7.89 -8.70 9.75
CA ASP A 116 -7.10 -8.15 10.85
C ASP A 116 -5.71 -7.74 10.35
N VAL A 117 -5.31 -6.52 10.69
CA VAL A 117 -3.90 -6.13 10.56
C VAL A 117 -3.22 -6.34 11.90
N PRO A 118 -1.91 -6.62 11.92
CA PRO A 118 -1.17 -6.61 13.16
C PRO A 118 -1.41 -5.29 13.88
N VAL A 119 -1.90 -5.36 15.12
CA VAL A 119 -2.07 -4.18 15.96
C VAL A 119 -0.68 -3.57 16.16
N GLU A 120 -0.46 -2.38 15.62
CA GLU A 120 0.72 -1.60 15.94
C GLU A 120 0.58 -1.09 17.38
N GLU A 121 1.51 -1.52 18.24
CA GLU A 121 1.62 -1.03 19.60
C GLU A 121 2.90 -0.17 19.72
N PRO A 122 2.77 1.15 19.95
CA PRO A 122 1.54 1.93 20.18
C PRO A 122 0.78 2.27 18.89
N GLN A 123 -0.53 2.46 19.00
CA GLN A 123 -1.37 2.89 17.88
C GLN A 123 -0.87 4.21 17.26
N LEU A 124 -0.70 4.23 15.94
CA LEU A 124 -0.39 5.46 15.20
C LEU A 124 -1.65 6.29 14.93
N LEU A 125 -1.50 7.61 15.04
CA LEU A 125 -2.59 8.58 14.99
C LEU A 125 -2.18 9.75 14.10
N MET A 126 -3.12 10.28 13.33
CA MET A 126 -2.92 11.42 12.44
C MET A 126 -3.85 12.57 12.86
N PRO A 127 -3.31 13.72 13.31
CA PRO A 127 -4.10 14.93 13.52
C PRO A 127 -4.65 15.44 12.18
N VAL A 128 -5.90 15.85 12.16
CA VAL A 128 -6.59 16.34 10.94
C VAL A 128 -7.38 17.62 11.19
N ALA A 129 -7.66 18.40 10.14
CA ALA A 129 -8.61 19.52 10.22
C ALA A 129 -9.62 19.51 9.07
N THR A 130 -10.83 19.97 9.35
CA THR A 130 -11.86 20.18 8.32
C THR A 130 -12.50 21.56 8.42
N TYR A 131 -13.06 22.06 7.31
CA TYR A 131 -13.86 23.29 7.31
C TYR A 131 -15.19 23.06 8.04
N LEU A 132 -15.75 24.12 8.61
CA LEU A 132 -17.08 24.07 9.24
C LEU A 132 -18.18 23.60 8.27
N ILE A 133 -18.07 24.01 7.00
CA ILE A 133 -19.11 23.84 5.98
C ILE A 133 -18.85 22.70 4.99
N PHE A 134 -17.71 22.01 5.12
CA PHE A 134 -17.29 21.00 4.15
C PHE A 134 -16.61 19.84 4.87
N ASN A 135 -16.98 18.60 4.51
CA ASN A 135 -16.43 17.38 5.09
C ASN A 135 -15.15 16.94 4.34
N GLY A 136 -14.14 17.82 4.35
CA GLY A 136 -12.83 17.58 3.73
C GLY A 136 -11.73 17.69 4.77
N TRP A 137 -11.26 16.54 5.25
CA TRP A 137 -10.23 16.42 6.27
C TRP A 137 -8.84 16.45 5.63
N ASP A 138 -8.01 17.41 6.02
CA ASP A 138 -6.58 17.43 5.69
C ASP A 138 -5.76 16.86 6.83
N ASP A 139 -4.68 16.19 6.48
CA ASP A 139 -3.67 15.72 7.42
C ASP A 139 -2.80 16.91 7.85
N LEU A 140 -2.61 17.06 9.16
CA LEU A 140 -1.89 18.18 9.77
C LEU A 140 -0.44 17.84 10.14
N ALA A 141 -0.02 16.60 9.90
CA ALA A 141 1.34 16.12 10.06
C ALA A 141 1.76 15.34 8.82
N ASP A 142 3.06 15.33 8.53
CA ASP A 142 3.61 14.58 7.40
C ASP A 142 3.58 13.07 7.64
N GLU A 143 3.66 12.65 8.91
CA GLU A 143 3.69 11.25 9.33
C GLU A 143 2.75 11.01 10.53
N PRO A 144 2.16 9.80 10.65
CA PRO A 144 1.43 9.41 11.84
C PRO A 144 2.32 9.42 13.10
N THR A 145 1.73 9.65 14.26
CA THR A 145 2.42 9.72 15.55
C THR A 145 1.76 8.85 16.62
N THR A 146 2.55 8.41 17.59
CA THR A 146 2.05 7.79 18.84
C THR A 146 1.78 8.83 19.93
N ASP A 147 2.12 10.10 19.68
CA ASP A 147 1.88 11.20 20.59
C ASP A 147 0.39 11.39 20.85
N ARG A 148 0.10 11.92 22.04
CA ARG A 148 -1.26 12.18 22.54
C ARG A 148 -1.63 13.66 22.52
N SER A 149 -0.86 14.45 21.80
CA SER A 149 -1.10 15.88 21.63
C SER A 149 -0.46 16.40 20.37
N ALA A 150 -1.08 17.39 19.74
CA ALA A 150 -0.48 18.18 18.68
C ALA A 150 -0.80 19.65 18.87
N GLU A 151 0.12 20.46 18.38
CA GLU A 151 -0.09 21.87 18.12
C GLU A 151 -0.17 22.05 16.62
N VAL A 152 -1.30 22.53 16.13
CA VAL A 152 -1.56 22.60 14.70
C VAL A 152 -1.86 24.03 14.28
N THR A 153 -1.25 24.40 13.16
CA THR A 153 -1.63 25.56 12.37
C THR A 153 -2.35 25.02 11.15
N ALA A 154 -3.68 25.04 11.14
CA ALA A 154 -4.39 24.72 9.91
C ALA A 154 -4.33 25.96 9.00
N ASP A 155 -3.74 25.84 7.81
CA ASP A 155 -3.80 26.88 6.78
C ASP A 155 -5.21 26.91 6.15
N ARG A 156 -6.20 27.29 6.97
CA ARG A 156 -7.62 27.24 6.64
C ARG A 156 -8.37 28.45 7.19
N MET A 157 -9.40 28.85 6.45
CA MET A 157 -10.35 29.88 6.89
C MET A 157 -11.02 29.45 8.20
N LYS A 158 -10.96 30.33 9.20
CA LYS A 158 -11.55 30.11 10.52
C LYS A 158 -13.05 30.44 10.50
N PRO A 159 -13.87 29.74 11.32
CA PRO A 159 -13.51 28.62 12.19
C PRO A 159 -13.32 27.31 11.41
N TYR A 160 -12.47 26.43 11.94
CA TYR A 160 -12.25 25.07 11.44
C TYR A 160 -12.40 24.06 12.59
N TYR A 161 -12.68 22.81 12.25
CA TYR A 161 -12.68 21.69 13.18
C TYR A 161 -11.32 21.00 13.18
N VAL A 162 -10.90 20.49 14.34
CA VAL A 162 -9.77 19.58 14.47
C VAL A 162 -10.27 18.17 14.79
N GLY A 163 -9.51 17.17 14.36
CA GLY A 163 -9.82 15.76 14.51
C GLY A 163 -8.55 14.95 14.73
N VAL A 164 -8.73 13.68 15.06
CA VAL A 164 -7.66 12.67 15.02
C VAL A 164 -8.23 11.44 14.34
N LYS A 165 -7.49 10.85 13.40
CA LYS A 165 -7.80 9.56 12.80
C LYS A 165 -6.71 8.54 13.11
N THR A 166 -7.07 7.27 13.23
CA THR A 166 -6.11 6.18 13.41
C THR A 166 -5.41 5.83 12.10
N GLN A 167 -4.13 5.44 12.18
CA GLN A 167 -3.29 4.93 11.10
C GLN A 167 -2.45 3.73 11.61
N PRO A 168 -1.98 2.84 10.73
CA PRO A 168 -2.75 2.39 9.57
C PRO A 168 -4.11 1.84 10.04
N ASN A 169 -5.12 2.09 9.24
CA ASN A 169 -6.42 1.46 9.39
C ASN A 169 -6.38 0.13 8.62
N GLU A 170 -6.91 -0.96 9.18
CA GLU A 170 -7.24 -2.23 8.49
C GLU A 170 -7.96 -2.01 7.14
N TRP A 171 -8.58 -0.85 7.00
CA TRP A 171 -9.40 -0.38 5.90
C TRP A 171 -8.82 0.81 5.15
N VAL A 172 -7.50 1.09 5.16
CA VAL A 172 -6.95 1.99 4.14
C VAL A 172 -7.26 1.34 2.79
N PRO A 173 -8.20 1.88 1.99
CA PRO A 173 -8.69 1.15 0.84
C PRO A 173 -7.53 0.94 -0.14
N PRO A 174 -7.40 -0.24 -0.78
CA PRO A 174 -6.58 -0.37 -1.98
C PRO A 174 -7.08 0.65 -3.00
N GLY A 175 -6.33 1.76 -3.13
CA GLY A 175 -6.90 3.05 -3.52
C GLY A 175 -6.08 4.26 -3.09
N GLY A 176 -5.40 4.18 -1.95
CA GLY A 176 -4.35 5.15 -1.60
C GLY A 176 -3.31 5.26 -2.71
N LYS A 177 -2.63 6.41 -2.86
CA LYS A 177 -1.53 6.50 -3.83
C LYS A 177 -0.25 6.00 -3.15
N LEU A 178 0.29 4.88 -3.64
CA LEU A 178 1.67 4.53 -3.38
C LEU A 178 2.55 5.48 -4.19
N THR A 179 3.23 6.39 -3.48
CA THR A 179 4.23 7.26 -4.09
C THR A 179 5.62 6.76 -3.72
N VAL A 180 6.42 6.37 -4.71
CA VAL A 180 7.82 5.98 -4.52
C VAL A 180 8.69 6.96 -5.28
N THR A 181 9.55 7.67 -4.57
CA THR A 181 10.51 8.61 -5.16
C THR A 181 11.93 8.09 -5.00
N GLY A 182 12.79 8.41 -5.95
CA GLY A 182 14.19 8.02 -5.87
C GLY A 182 15.06 8.70 -6.91
N LYS A 183 16.31 8.25 -7.00
CA LYS A 183 17.29 8.73 -7.97
C LYS A 183 18.02 7.54 -8.62
N SER A 184 18.02 7.53 -9.94
CA SER A 184 18.77 6.58 -10.76
C SER A 184 20.13 7.17 -11.09
N VAL A 185 21.20 6.40 -10.91
CA VAL A 185 22.55 6.78 -11.28
C VAL A 185 23.21 5.70 -12.12
N SER A 186 24.07 6.11 -13.05
CA SER A 186 24.99 5.23 -13.74
C SER A 186 26.37 5.42 -13.15
N LEU A 187 27.07 4.33 -12.90
CA LEU A 187 28.48 4.39 -12.52
C LEU A 187 29.31 4.42 -13.80
N VAL A 188 30.01 5.53 -13.99
CA VAL A 188 30.96 5.71 -15.09
C VAL A 188 32.36 5.45 -14.55
N ARG A 189 33.09 4.56 -15.23
CA ARG A 189 34.49 4.30 -14.90
C ARG A 189 35.35 5.38 -15.53
N VAL A 190 36.05 6.13 -14.71
CA VAL A 190 37.03 7.13 -15.15
C VAL A 190 38.43 6.61 -14.83
N CYS A 191 39.36 6.78 -15.77
CA CYS A 191 40.76 6.39 -15.62
C CYS A 191 41.65 7.54 -16.08
N ASP A 192 42.54 8.01 -15.22
CA ASP A 192 43.69 8.83 -15.62
C ASP A 192 44.87 7.92 -16.00
N ALA A 193 46.07 8.49 -16.24
CA ALA A 193 47.32 7.73 -16.42
C ALA A 193 47.75 6.88 -15.19
N GLY A 194 46.85 6.69 -14.21
CA GLY A 194 47.02 5.94 -12.97
C GLY A 194 45.75 5.14 -12.61
N PRO A 195 45.32 5.10 -11.32
CA PRO A 195 44.19 4.28 -10.90
C PRO A 195 42.87 4.73 -11.53
N CYS A 196 41.96 3.79 -11.78
CA CYS A 196 40.59 4.10 -12.17
C CYS A 196 39.68 4.19 -10.94
N TRP A 197 38.63 5.00 -11.02
CA TRP A 197 37.56 5.07 -10.02
C TRP A 197 36.19 5.15 -10.70
N TRP A 198 35.13 5.02 -9.91
CA TRP A 198 33.75 5.11 -10.38
C TRP A 198 33.16 6.46 -9.98
N VAL A 199 32.55 7.15 -10.93
CA VAL A 199 31.82 8.40 -10.71
C VAL A 199 30.33 8.12 -10.93
N PRO A 200 29.47 8.45 -9.95
CA PRO A 200 28.03 8.39 -10.17
C PRO A 200 27.60 9.58 -11.04
N GLU A 201 26.92 9.28 -12.14
CA GLU A 201 26.27 10.26 -13.00
C GLU A 201 24.76 10.02 -13.02
N ASP A 202 23.99 11.06 -13.29
CA ASP A 202 22.53 10.97 -13.37
C ASP A 202 22.13 10.08 -14.56
N ASP A 203 21.45 8.96 -14.30
CA ASP A 203 21.01 8.00 -15.33
C ASP A 203 19.69 8.50 -15.95
N ALA A 204 19.77 9.63 -16.65
CA ALA A 204 18.61 10.30 -17.22
C ALA A 204 17.90 9.44 -18.27
N GLY A 205 16.57 9.44 -18.27
CA GLY A 205 15.75 8.68 -19.22
C GLY A 205 15.68 7.17 -18.93
N ARG A 206 16.39 6.68 -17.91
CA ARG A 206 16.39 5.29 -17.47
C ARG A 206 14.99 4.77 -17.24
N LEU A 207 14.63 3.66 -17.91
CA LEU A 207 13.38 2.96 -17.64
C LEU A 207 13.48 2.25 -16.29
N LEU A 208 12.55 2.53 -15.39
CA LEU A 208 12.46 1.93 -14.07
C LEU A 208 11.12 1.18 -13.94
N ARG A 209 11.13 0.09 -13.17
CA ARG A 209 9.95 -0.75 -12.90
C ARG A 209 9.73 -0.85 -11.40
N LEU A 210 8.55 -0.47 -10.93
CA LEU A 210 8.10 -0.83 -9.60
C LEU A 210 7.54 -2.25 -9.67
N GLN A 211 8.04 -3.13 -8.82
CA GLN A 211 7.58 -4.51 -8.71
C GLN A 211 7.03 -4.77 -7.32
N SER A 212 6.02 -5.62 -7.22
CA SER A 212 5.50 -6.12 -5.95
C SER A 212 5.41 -7.64 -5.94
N ARG A 213 5.29 -8.22 -4.74
CA ARG A 213 4.91 -9.63 -4.53
C ARG A 213 4.10 -9.75 -3.24
N ALA A 214 3.18 -10.71 -3.20
CA ALA A 214 2.30 -10.93 -2.04
C ALA A 214 2.99 -11.57 -0.81
N GLY A 215 4.25 -12.01 -0.95
CA GLY A 215 5.03 -12.62 0.12
C GLY A 215 6.35 -13.20 -0.38
N ARG A 216 7.22 -13.65 0.52
CA ARG A 216 8.63 -14.04 0.22
C ARG A 216 8.77 -15.11 -0.88
N SER A 217 7.83 -16.04 -0.98
CA SER A 217 7.82 -17.13 -1.97
C SER A 217 7.13 -16.79 -3.28
N ALA A 218 6.40 -15.67 -3.35
CA ALA A 218 5.66 -15.28 -4.54
C ALA A 218 6.58 -14.67 -5.62
N ALA A 219 6.22 -14.86 -6.88
CA ALA A 219 6.92 -14.25 -8.00
C ALA A 219 6.72 -12.73 -8.01
N TRP A 220 7.78 -11.98 -8.34
CA TRP A 220 7.72 -10.54 -8.53
C TRP A 220 6.92 -10.18 -9.78
N GLN A 221 5.97 -9.25 -9.64
CA GLN A 221 5.16 -8.73 -10.74
C GLN A 221 5.40 -7.24 -10.91
N THR A 222 5.47 -6.77 -12.16
CA THR A 222 5.61 -5.32 -12.42
C THR A 222 4.25 -4.66 -12.25
N VAL A 223 4.18 -3.67 -11.36
CA VAL A 223 2.96 -2.91 -11.07
C VAL A 223 2.98 -1.52 -11.68
N ALA A 224 4.18 -0.99 -11.99
CA ALA A 224 4.33 0.32 -12.60
C ALA A 224 5.64 0.43 -13.38
N THR A 225 5.68 1.37 -14.33
CA THR A 225 6.92 1.79 -15.00
C THR A 225 7.01 3.31 -15.03
N THR A 226 8.21 3.84 -14.89
CA THR A 226 8.48 5.28 -15.03
C THR A 226 9.84 5.48 -15.70
N ARG A 227 10.18 6.73 -16.05
CA ARG A 227 11.52 7.10 -16.50
C ARG A 227 12.16 8.09 -15.55
N ALA A 228 13.46 7.95 -15.33
CA ALA A 228 14.23 8.95 -14.63
C ALA A 228 14.24 10.28 -15.43
N LEU A 229 14.11 11.40 -14.74
CA LEU A 229 14.19 12.75 -15.27
C LEU A 229 15.64 13.11 -15.61
N ALA A 230 15.86 14.30 -16.17
CA ALA A 230 17.19 14.79 -16.57
C ALA A 230 18.21 14.81 -15.42
N ASN A 231 17.75 14.97 -14.17
CA ASN A 231 18.56 14.95 -12.96
C ASN A 231 18.59 13.57 -12.27
N GLY A 232 18.25 12.50 -13.00
CA GLY A 232 18.20 11.13 -12.49
C GLY A 232 17.03 10.82 -11.54
N THR A 233 16.26 11.82 -11.09
CA THR A 233 15.15 11.59 -10.15
C THR A 233 13.97 10.89 -10.82
N PHE A 234 13.20 10.12 -10.06
CA PHE A 234 12.01 9.46 -10.56
C PHE A 234 10.90 9.43 -9.51
N VAL A 235 9.66 9.32 -10.00
CA VAL A 235 8.46 9.14 -9.17
C VAL A 235 7.62 8.03 -9.79
N PHE A 236 7.22 7.06 -8.96
CA PHE A 236 6.07 6.20 -9.21
C PHE A 236 4.90 6.76 -8.42
N ALA A 237 3.75 6.94 -9.07
CA ALA A 237 2.49 7.23 -8.41
C ALA A 237 1.48 6.19 -8.89
N VAL A 238 1.24 5.16 -8.09
CA VAL A 238 0.30 4.09 -8.43
C VAL A 238 -0.78 3.93 -7.38
N LYS A 239 -1.93 3.40 -7.79
CA LYS A 239 -2.94 2.92 -6.85
C LYS A 239 -2.30 1.84 -5.98
N PHE A 240 -2.34 2.03 -4.66
CA PHE A 240 -1.75 1.14 -3.66
C PHE A 240 -2.27 -0.27 -3.91
N PRO A 241 -1.38 -1.21 -4.33
CA PRO A 241 -1.84 -2.52 -4.77
C PRO A 241 -2.07 -3.49 -3.60
N GLY A 242 -1.89 -3.05 -2.35
CA GLY A 242 -2.14 -3.82 -1.13
C GLY A 242 -0.87 -4.03 -0.30
N ALA A 243 -0.98 -4.76 0.81
CA ALA A 243 0.18 -5.20 1.57
C ALA A 243 1.05 -6.17 0.73
N GLY A 244 2.37 -6.05 0.83
CA GLY A 244 3.33 -6.89 0.11
C GLY A 244 4.74 -6.31 0.09
N ASP A 245 5.70 -7.07 -0.45
CA ASP A 245 7.05 -6.56 -0.65
C ASP A 245 7.11 -5.74 -1.94
N TYR A 246 7.88 -4.65 -1.94
CA TYR A 246 8.07 -3.78 -3.09
C TYR A 246 9.56 -3.61 -3.43
N ARG A 247 9.86 -3.42 -4.72
CA ARG A 247 11.21 -3.03 -5.17
C ARG A 247 11.17 -2.21 -6.44
N VAL A 248 12.17 -1.36 -6.62
CA VAL A 248 12.43 -0.69 -7.90
C VAL A 248 13.52 -1.44 -8.65
N VAL A 249 13.29 -1.75 -9.93
CA VAL A 249 14.22 -2.45 -10.81
C VAL A 249 14.52 -1.61 -12.04
N ALA A 250 15.81 -1.46 -12.35
CA ALA A 250 16.30 -0.85 -13.57
C ALA A 250 16.77 -1.96 -14.54
N PRO A 251 16.08 -2.24 -15.66
CA PRO A 251 16.44 -3.32 -16.59
C PRO A 251 17.83 -3.08 -17.21
N PRO A 252 18.67 -4.10 -17.47
CA PRO A 252 20.00 -3.88 -18.05
C PRO A 252 19.92 -3.11 -19.39
N VAL A 253 20.83 -2.14 -19.61
CA VAL A 253 20.98 -1.50 -20.92
C VAL A 253 21.70 -2.49 -21.84
N VAL A 254 21.02 -2.98 -22.87
CA VAL A 254 21.68 -3.83 -23.88
C VAL A 254 22.41 -2.89 -24.84
N GLY A 255 23.74 -2.86 -24.79
CA GLY A 255 24.56 -2.17 -25.80
C GLY A 255 25.71 -1.29 -25.30
N SER A 256 25.89 -1.09 -23.99
CA SER A 256 27.07 -0.37 -23.46
C SER A 256 27.94 -1.34 -22.66
N GLU A 257 29.10 -1.70 -23.19
CA GLU A 257 30.07 -2.56 -22.48
C GLU A 257 30.67 -1.88 -21.22
N SER A 258 30.28 -0.63 -20.92
CA SER A 258 30.93 0.23 -19.93
C SER A 258 30.01 0.87 -18.88
N HIS A 259 28.71 0.55 -18.81
CA HIS A 259 27.79 1.23 -17.88
C HIS A 259 27.11 0.23 -16.94
N ASP A 260 27.43 0.33 -15.64
CA ASP A 260 26.68 -0.29 -14.56
C ASP A 260 25.65 0.72 -14.02
N ALA A 261 24.39 0.31 -13.84
CA ALA A 261 23.32 1.19 -13.36
C ALA A 261 22.89 0.80 -11.95
N LEU A 262 22.79 1.79 -11.05
CA LEU A 262 22.27 1.67 -9.70
C LEU A 262 21.02 2.53 -9.54
N ALA A 263 20.03 2.05 -8.78
CA ALA A 263 18.85 2.84 -8.43
C ALA A 263 18.76 2.96 -6.91
N TYR A 264 18.68 4.19 -6.41
CA TYR A 264 18.42 4.49 -5.01
C TYR A 264 16.96 4.92 -4.86
N PHE A 265 16.29 4.46 -3.80
CA PHE A 265 14.94 4.88 -3.50
C PHE A 265 14.71 5.00 -2.01
N ALA A 266 13.72 5.83 -1.67
CA ALA A 266 13.13 5.90 -0.34
C ALA A 266 11.63 5.63 -0.49
N ALA A 267 11.09 4.79 0.37
CA ALA A 267 9.65 4.75 0.62
C ALA A 267 9.33 5.78 1.72
N ALA A 268 8.17 6.44 1.65
CA ALA A 268 7.61 7.12 2.82
C ALA A 268 7.51 6.07 3.94
N GLY A 269 8.20 6.28 5.07
CA GLY A 269 8.39 5.28 6.12
C GLY A 269 9.85 4.89 6.47
N GLY A 270 10.86 5.52 5.87
CA GLY A 270 12.22 5.59 6.45
C GLY A 270 13.08 4.32 6.39
N LEU A 271 13.87 4.19 5.32
CA LEU A 271 15.28 3.72 5.33
C LEU A 271 15.85 3.97 3.92
N LEU A 272 17.00 4.63 3.82
CA LEU A 272 17.73 4.75 2.56
C LEU A 272 18.37 3.39 2.24
N VAL A 273 17.77 2.60 1.33
CA VAL A 273 18.32 1.30 0.95
C VAL A 273 19.24 1.45 -0.26
N VAL A 274 20.52 1.15 -0.06
CA VAL A 274 21.52 1.07 -1.14
C VAL A 274 21.48 -0.34 -1.74
N LEU A 275 20.96 -0.47 -2.96
CA LEU A 275 21.05 -1.71 -3.74
C LEU A 275 22.26 -1.64 -4.66
N GLY A 276 23.37 -2.24 -4.22
CA GLY A 276 24.58 -2.42 -5.02
C GLY A 276 24.48 -3.64 -5.94
N ALA A 277 24.93 -3.50 -7.20
CA ALA A 277 25.24 -4.63 -8.06
C ALA A 277 26.65 -5.16 -7.70
N LEU A 278 26.79 -6.45 -7.38
CA LEU A 278 28.10 -7.07 -7.12
C LEU A 278 28.56 -7.86 -8.36
N LEU A 279 29.78 -7.57 -8.83
CA LEU A 279 30.43 -8.25 -9.95
C LEU A 279 31.37 -9.36 -9.44
N ALA A 280 31.35 -10.52 -10.11
CA ALA A 280 32.48 -11.44 -10.13
C ALA A 280 32.83 -11.78 -11.58
N LEU A 281 34.05 -11.43 -12.01
CA LEU A 281 34.71 -11.99 -13.20
C LEU A 281 35.29 -13.36 -12.78
N ALA A 282 35.21 -14.47 -13.53
CA ALA A 282 35.09 -14.65 -14.96
C ALA A 282 34.39 -16.00 -15.31
N GLY A 283 33.84 -16.11 -16.53
CA GLY A 283 33.50 -17.40 -17.14
C GLY A 283 32.28 -17.36 -18.05
N ARG A 284 32.50 -17.58 -19.36
CA ARG A 284 31.51 -17.51 -20.45
C ARG A 284 30.22 -18.29 -20.15
N GLY A 285 29.11 -17.59 -20.35
CA GLY A 285 27.82 -18.17 -20.72
C GLY A 285 26.95 -18.62 -19.56
N ARG A 286 26.09 -17.72 -19.07
CA ARG A 286 24.71 -18.01 -18.60
C ARG A 286 24.03 -16.69 -18.22
N ARG A 287 22.82 -16.45 -18.75
CA ARG A 287 21.91 -15.41 -18.25
C ARG A 287 21.55 -15.77 -16.82
N ARG A 288 21.80 -14.87 -15.86
CA ARG A 288 21.34 -15.02 -14.48
C ARG A 288 20.78 -13.69 -14.00
N ALA A 289 19.54 -13.73 -13.53
CA ALA A 289 18.90 -12.66 -12.78
C ALA A 289 19.24 -12.85 -11.30
N PHE A 290 19.52 -11.76 -10.59
CA PHE A 290 19.73 -11.75 -9.14
C PHE A 290 18.71 -10.84 -8.47
N VAL A 291 18.32 -11.21 -7.25
CA VAL A 291 17.34 -10.55 -6.38
C VAL A 291 18.01 -10.31 -5.04
N LEU A 292 18.01 -9.06 -4.57
CA LEU A 292 18.34 -8.69 -3.19
C LEU A 292 17.06 -8.19 -2.51
N SER A 293 16.82 -8.69 -1.30
CA SER A 293 15.67 -8.39 -0.44
C SER A 293 16.11 -7.41 0.65
N ALA A 294 15.27 -6.44 0.98
CA ALA A 294 15.40 -5.73 2.26
C ALA A 294 14.71 -6.58 3.35
N GLU A 295 15.32 -6.69 4.52
CA GLU A 295 14.67 -7.12 5.76
C GLU A 295 14.51 -5.89 6.65
N GLN A 296 13.30 -5.70 7.17
CA GLN A 296 13.02 -4.77 8.26
C GLN A 296 13.50 -5.46 9.54
N GLY A 297 14.65 -5.04 10.07
CA GLY A 297 15.13 -5.50 11.37
C GLY A 297 14.39 -4.77 12.48
N SER A 298 13.65 -5.49 13.30
CA SER A 298 13.24 -5.02 14.63
C SER A 298 14.44 -5.17 15.57
N GLU A 299 14.98 -4.07 16.09
CA GLU A 299 15.83 -4.14 17.29
C GLU A 299 14.92 -4.23 18.53
N LEU A 300 15.36 -5.07 19.49
CA LEU A 300 14.72 -5.37 20.77
C LEU A 300 14.68 -4.16 21.71
#